data_AF-A0A101N465-F1
#
_entry.id   AF-A0A101N465-F1
#
_cell.length_a   1.000
_cell.length_b   1.000
_cell.length_c   1.000
_cell.angle_alpha   90.00
_cell.angle_beta   90.00
_cell.angle_gamma   90.00
#
_symmetry.space_group_name_H-M   'P 1'
#
loop_
_entity.id
_entity.type
_entity.pdbx_description
1 polymer ?
#
loop_
_entity_poly.entity_id
_entity_poly.type
_entity_poly.pdbx_seq_one_letter_code
_entity_poly.pdbx_strand_id
1 'polypeptide(L)' 'MASNQQTRPGIGELAKDSASRRIGVVMGEIGGRVQMRPIPGGREWDAMPDNVVALSAREELNARLATRNGNSRVGL' A
#
# COMPACT_ATOMS: atom_id res chain seq x y z
N MET A 1 -26.38 10.63 3.09
CA MET A 1 -25.13 11.33 2.71
C MET A 1 -23.99 10.52 3.30
N ALA A 2 -23.33 9.65 2.53
CA ALA A 2 -22.22 8.85 3.04
C ALA A 2 -20.99 9.77 3.08
N SER A 3 -20.60 10.21 4.27
CA SER A 3 -19.39 10.97 4.50
C SER A 3 -18.20 10.13 4.01
N ASN A 4 -17.68 10.45 2.83
CA ASN A 4 -16.44 9.88 2.29
C ASN A 4 -15.26 10.51 3.04
N GLN A 5 -15.26 10.40 4.37
CA GLN A 5 -14.10 10.59 5.21
C GLN A 5 -13.16 9.47 4.79
N GLN A 6 -12.30 9.76 3.81
CA GLN A 6 -11.22 8.87 3.45
C GLN A 6 -10.25 8.92 4.63
N THR A 7 -10.61 8.18 5.68
CA THR A 7 -9.78 7.95 6.85
C THR A 7 -8.46 7.44 6.30
N ARG A 8 -7.36 8.06 6.75
CA ARG A 8 -6.01 7.62 6.34
C ARG A 8 -5.93 6.10 6.51
N PRO A 9 -5.36 5.37 5.55
CA PRO A 9 -5.29 3.92 5.60
C PRO A 9 -4.75 3.44 6.95
N GLY A 10 -5.50 2.55 7.58
CA GLY A 10 -5.16 1.99 8.87
C GLY A 10 -3.98 1.02 8.79
N ILE A 11 -3.39 0.70 9.95
CA ILE A 11 -2.38 -0.36 10.05
C ILE A 11 -3.00 -1.68 9.58
N GLY A 12 -2.30 -2.38 8.68
CA GLY A 12 -2.75 -3.60 8.03
C GLY A 12 -3.52 -3.37 6.72
N GLU A 13 -3.87 -2.12 6.38
CA GLU A 13 -4.57 -1.81 5.13
C GLU A 13 -3.60 -1.59 3.96
N LEU A 14 -4.11 -1.82 2.75
CA LEU A 14 -3.39 -1.54 1.52
C LEU A 14 -3.50 -0.07 1.17
N ALA A 15 -2.35 0.54 0.90
CA ALA A 15 -2.23 1.93 0.51
C ALA A 15 -1.22 2.12 -0.61
N LYS A 16 -1.33 3.24 -1.30
CA LYS A 16 -0.38 3.69 -2.31
C LYS A 16 0.42 4.85 -1.74
N ASP A 17 1.73 4.76 -1.86
CA ASP A 17 2.62 5.91 -1.73
C ASP A 17 2.61 6.64 -3.08
N SER A 18 1.97 7.81 -3.14
CA SER A 18 1.85 8.62 -4.34
C SER A 18 3.20 9.15 -4.85
N ALA A 19 4.17 9.37 -3.95
CA ALA A 19 5.47 9.92 -4.30
C ALA A 19 6.36 8.88 -4.99
N SER A 20 6.37 7.64 -4.49
CA SER A 20 7.15 6.56 -5.11
C SER A 20 6.33 5.69 -6.09
N ARG A 21 5.02 5.92 -6.16
CA ARG A 21 4.05 5.13 -6.95
C ARG A 21 4.04 3.63 -6.61
N ARG A 22 4.45 3.29 -5.37
CA ARG A 22 4.48 1.92 -4.86
C ARG A 22 3.22 1.63 -4.05
N ILE A 23 2.78 0.37 -4.07
CA ILE A 23 1.65 -0.12 -3.29
C ILE A 23 2.16 -1.09 -2.24
N GLY A 24 1.67 -0.95 -1.02
CA GLY A 24 2.06 -1.79 0.11
C GLY A 24 1.03 -1.80 1.23
N VAL A 25 1.32 -2.60 2.24
CA VAL A 25 0.56 -2.66 3.49
C VAL A 25 1.13 -1.63 4.46
N VAL A 26 0.27 -0.87 5.12
CA VAL A 26 0.66 0.04 6.20
C VAL A 26 1.05 -0.77 7.43
N MET A 27 2.26 -0.58 7.93
CA MET A 27 2.77 -1.30 9.11
C MET A 27 2.64 -0.48 10.39
N GLY A 28 2.64 0.84 10.28
CA GLY A 28 2.59 1.76 11.42
C GLY A 28 3.04 3.16 11.05
N GLU A 29 2.91 4.10 11.99
CA GLU A 29 3.51 5.43 11.90
C GLU A 29 4.59 5.57 12.97
N ILE A 30 5.81 5.91 12.56
CA ILE A 30 6.97 6.05 13.46
C ILE A 30 7.70 7.35 13.09
N GLY A 31 7.90 8.24 14.06
CA GLY A 31 8.63 9.50 13.84
C GLY A 31 8.01 10.41 12.77
N GLY A 32 6.67 10.39 12.64
CA GLY A 32 5.94 11.17 11.64
C GLY A 32 6.01 10.62 10.21
N ARG A 33 6.48 9.39 10.04
CA ARG A 33 6.51 8.68 8.76
C ARG A 33 5.67 7.42 8.84
N VAL A 34 5.01 7.09 7.75
CA VAL A 34 4.26 5.83 7.62
C VAL A 34 5.20 4.76 7.09
N GLN A 35 5.41 3.71 7.88
CA GLN A 35 6.14 2.54 7.44
C GLN A 35 5.22 1.67 6.58
N MET A 36 5.68 1.34 5.38
CA MET A 36 4.95 0.51 4.41
C MET A 36 5.80 -0.71 4.01
N ARG A 37 5.12 -1.83 3.75
CA ARG A 37 5.75 -3.09 3.31
C ARG A 37 5.17 -3.54 1.97
N PRO A 38 5.98 -4.08 1.04
CA PRO A 38 5.44 -4.63 -0.20
C PRO A 38 4.53 -5.83 0.09
N ILE A 39 3.47 -6.01 -0.72
CA ILE A 39 2.52 -7.12 -0.56
C ILE A 39 3.18 -8.52 -0.62
N PRO A 40 4.10 -8.84 -1.56
CA PRO A 40 4.80 -10.13 -1.55
C PRO A 40 5.83 -10.26 -0.41
N GLY A 41 6.00 -9.24 0.43
CA GLY A 41 7.14 -9.10 1.33
C GLY A 41 8.34 -8.42 0.66
N GLY A 42 9.42 -8.25 1.42
CA GLY A 42 10.64 -7.57 0.98
C GLY A 42 10.94 -6.33 1.81
N ARG A 43 11.78 -5.44 1.26
CA ARG A 43 12.28 -4.27 1.99
C ARG A 43 11.16 -3.26 2.25
N GLU A 44 10.94 -3.00 3.53
CA GLU A 44 10.05 -1.93 4.00
C GLU A 44 10.58 -0.56 3.58
N TRP A 45 9.68 0.41 3.45
CA TRP A 45 10.03 1.79 3.17
C TRP A 45 9.17 2.75 3.98
N ASP A 46 9.73 3.92 4.23
CA ASP A 46 9.03 5.00 4.89
C ASP A 46 8.42 5.95 3.85
N ALA A 47 7.14 6.26 4.02
CA ALA A 47 6.39 7.23 3.22
C ALA A 47 5.97 8.42 4.08
N MET A 48 5.77 9.57 3.45
CA MET A 48 5.15 10.70 4.14
C MET A 48 3.65 10.43 4.32
N PRO A 49 3.05 10.71 5.50
CA PRO A 49 1.63 10.49 5.74
C PRO A 49 0.72 11.12 4.68
N ASP A 50 1.06 12.31 4.19
CA ASP A 50 0.29 13.02 3.15
C ASP A 50 0.36 12.35 1.76
N ASN A 51 1.35 11.48 1.54
CA ASN A 51 1.50 10.73 0.29
C ASN A 51 0.85 9.34 0.36
N VAL A 52 0.44 8.88 1.55
CA VAL A 52 -0.18 7.57 1.75
C VAL A 52 -1.69 7.69 1.53
N VAL A 53 -2.14 7.19 0.38
CA VAL A 53 -3.54 7.26 -0.03
C VAL A 53 -4.17 5.87 -0.07
N ALA A 54 -5.44 5.79 0.33
CA ALA A 54 -6.23 4.57 0.21
C ALA A 54 -6.36 4.16 -1.26
N LEU A 55 -6.35 2.85 -1.51
CA LEU A 55 -6.61 2.32 -2.84
C LEU A 55 -8.10 2.36 -3.16
N SER A 56 -8.43 2.56 -4.43
CA SER A 56 -9.75 2.16 -4.93
C SER A 56 -9.89 0.63 -4.92
N ALA A 57 -11.11 0.11 -4.84
CA ALA A 57 -11.36 -1.34 -4.91
C ALA A 57 -10.75 -2.01 -6.16
N ARG A 58 -10.71 -1.28 -7.28
CA ARG A 58 -10.07 -1.72 -8.54
C ARG A 58 -8.55 -1.82 -8.39
N GLU A 59 -7.91 -0.81 -7.81
CA GLU A 59 -6.46 -0.82 -7.55
C GLU A 59 -6.07 -1.90 -6.54
N GLU A 60 -6.87 -2.10 -5.50
CA GLU A 60 -6.65 -3.13 -4.50
C GLU A 60 -6.71 -4.53 -5.13
N LEU A 61 -7.74 -4.81 -5.93
CA LEU A 61 -7.87 -6.07 -6.67
C LEU A 61 -6.66 -6.28 -7.59
N ASN A 62 -6.29 -5.25 -8.36
CA ASN A 62 -5.13 -5.32 -9.27
C ASN A 62 -3.82 -5.56 -8.50
N ALA A 63 -3.62 -4.94 -7.33
CA ALA A 63 -2.42 -5.12 -6.53
C ALA A 63 -2.32 -6.55 -5.96
N ARG A 64 -3.44 -7.10 -5.48
CA ARG A 64 -3.53 -8.50 -5.03
C ARG A 64 -3.28 -9.48 -6.18
N LEU A 65 -3.80 -9.20 -7.38
CA LEU A 65 -3.55 -10.00 -8.58
C LEU A 65 -2.10 -9.89 -9.07
N ALA A 66 -1.52 -8.69 -9.09
CA ALA A 66 -0.14 -8.46 -9.48
C ALA A 66 0.84 -9.18 -8.55
N THR A 67 0.52 -9.31 -7.26
CA THR A 67 1.30 -10.12 -6.31
C THR A 67 1.28 -11.60 -6.71
N ARG A 68 0.12 -12.14 -7.07
CA ARG A 68 -0.01 -13.54 -7.55
C ARG A 68 0.72 -13.76 -8.88
N ASN A 69 0.62 -12.80 -9.80
CA ASN A 69 1.23 -12.89 -11.14
C ASN A 69 2.74 -12.61 -11.12
N GLY A 70 3.22 -11.74 -10.22
CA GLY A 70 4.65 -11.45 -10.04
C GLY A 70 5.43 -12.68 -9.56
N ASN A 71 4.82 -13.49 -8.69
CA ASN A 71 5.37 -14.79 -8.29
C ASN A 71 5.39 -15.84 -9.41
N SER A 72 4.59 -15.67 -10.47
CA SER A 72 4.63 -16.58 -11.64
C SER A 72 5.70 -16.21 -12.67
N ARG A 73 6.38 -15.07 -12.52
CA ARG A 73 7.42 -14.59 -13.47
C ARG A 73 8.86 -14.85 -13.00
N VAL A 74 9.06 -15.27 -11.75
CA VAL A 74 10.34 -15.80 -11.24
C VAL A 74 10.27 -17.33 -11.26
N GLY A 75 10.31 -17.84 -12.47
CA GLY A 75 10.30 -19.27 -12.77
C GLY A 75 11.01 -19.51 -14.09
N LEU A 76 12.27 -19.09 -14.17
CA LEU A 76 13.27 -19.51 -15.16
C LEU A 76 14.64 -19.51 -14.48
#